data_AF-A0A850QHD9-F1
#
_entry.id   AF-A0A850QHD9-F1
#
_cell.length_a   1.000
_cell.length_b   1.000
_cell.length_c   1.000
_cell.angle_alpha   90.00
_cell.angle_beta   90.00
_cell.angle_gamma   90.00
#
_symmetry.space_group_name_H-M   'P 1'
#
loop_
_entity.id
_entity.type
_entity.pdbx_description
1 polymer ?
#
loop_
_entity_poly.entity_id
_entity_poly.type
_entity_poly.pdbx_seq_one_letter_code
_entity_poly.pdbx_strand_id
1 'polypeptide(L)'
;MRQKPGTKQSPGEKVVKDIRRATRKQYSAEEKIRIVLDGLKGEDSISELCRREGIAQSLFYSWSKEFLEAGKKRLAGDTVRAATSTEVKDLRREARDLKEVVAEQALELRL
;
A
#
# COMPACT_ATOMS: atom_id res chain seq x y z
N MET A 1 19.08 -33.11 1.90
CA MET A 1 18.01 -32.16 1.53
C MET A 1 16.72 -32.93 1.32
N ARG A 2 15.72 -32.74 2.18
CA ARG A 2 14.46 -33.51 2.15
C ARG A 2 13.50 -32.83 1.18
N GLN A 3 13.38 -33.36 -0.04
CA GLN A 3 12.39 -32.89 -1.00
C GLN A 3 10.98 -33.20 -0.47
N LYS A 4 10.16 -32.17 -0.24
CA LYS A 4 8.73 -32.35 0.05
C LYS A 4 8.05 -32.84 -1.22
N PRO A 5 7.30 -33.95 -1.21
CA PRO A 5 6.56 -34.39 -2.38
C PRO A 5 5.53 -33.31 -2.74
N GLY A 6 5.53 -32.87 -4.00
CA GLY A 6 4.57 -31.90 -4.51
C GLY A 6 3.17 -32.51 -4.48
N THR A 7 2.36 -32.12 -3.49
CA THR A 7 0.96 -32.50 -3.43
C THR A 7 0.24 -31.85 -4.63
N LYS A 8 -0.14 -32.68 -5.61
CA LYS A 8 -1.01 -32.26 -6.72
C LYS A 8 -2.37 -31.90 -6.11
N GLN A 9 -2.65 -30.61 -5.96
CA GLN A 9 -3.90 -30.13 -5.39
C GLN A 9 -5.08 -30.65 -6.20
N SER A 10 -6.01 -31.34 -5.54
CA SER A 10 -7.19 -31.89 -6.21
C SER A 10 -8.11 -30.76 -6.71
N PRO A 11 -8.92 -31.00 -7.75
CA PRO A 11 -9.92 -30.01 -8.19
C PRO A 11 -10.82 -29.53 -7.05
N GLY A 12 -11.21 -30.42 -6.13
CA GLY A 12 -12.01 -30.07 -4.95
C GLY A 12 -11.29 -29.13 -3.97
N GLU A 13 -9.99 -29.34 -3.73
CA GLU A 13 -9.19 -28.44 -2.88
C GLU A 13 -9.07 -27.02 -3.47
N LYS A 14 -8.98 -26.92 -4.80
CA LYS A 14 -8.98 -25.62 -5.50
C LYS A 14 -10.31 -24.90 -5.29
N VAL A 15 -11.44 -25.60 -5.51
CA VAL A 15 -12.78 -25.03 -5.31
C VAL A 15 -12.97 -24.53 -3.88
N VAL A 16 -12.58 -25.31 -2.87
CA VAL A 16 -12.68 -24.89 -1.45
C VAL A 16 -11.81 -23.66 -1.17
N LYS A 17 -10.60 -23.60 -1.74
CA LYS A 17 -9.71 -22.46 -1.59
C LYS A 17 -10.29 -21.20 -2.24
N ASP A 18 -10.91 -21.34 -3.41
CA ASP A 18 -11.54 -20.23 -4.13
C ASP A 18 -12.78 -19.72 -3.39
N ILE A 19 -13.62 -20.62 -2.86
CA ILE A 19 -14.76 -20.24 -2.01
C ILE A 19 -14.26 -19.46 -0.79
N ARG A 20 -13.26 -19.98 -0.06
CA ARG A 20 -12.68 -19.28 1.11
C ARG A 20 -12.07 -17.93 0.76
N ARG A 21 -11.56 -17.75 -0.46
CA ARG A 21 -11.02 -16.48 -0.93
C ARG A 21 -12.15 -15.49 -1.26
N ALA A 22 -13.20 -15.96 -1.92
CA ALA A 22 -14.35 -15.16 -2.29
C ALA A 22 -15.18 -14.72 -1.07
N THR A 23 -15.34 -15.59 -0.07
CA THR A 23 -16.11 -15.30 1.15
C THR A 23 -15.27 -14.66 2.26
N ARG A 24 -13.99 -14.35 2.02
CA ARG A 24 -13.12 -13.72 3.02
C ARG A 24 -13.67 -12.33 3.37
N LYS A 25 -13.87 -12.09 4.66
CA LYS A 25 -14.19 -10.77 5.19
C LYS A 25 -13.12 -9.75 4.74
N GLN A 26 -13.58 -8.71 4.07
CA GLN A 26 -12.75 -7.55 3.72
C GLN A 26 -12.87 -6.53 4.84
N TYR A 27 -11.74 -5.95 5.23
CA TYR A 27 -11.68 -4.90 6.24
C TYR A 27 -11.35 -3.59 5.52
N SER A 28 -12.15 -2.54 5.78
CA SER A 28 -11.87 -1.21 5.27
C SER A 28 -10.56 -0.66 5.86
N ALA A 29 -10.02 0.39 5.26
CA ALA A 29 -8.87 1.08 5.83
C ALA A 29 -9.22 1.68 7.21
N GLU A 30 -10.41 2.26 7.37
CA GLU A 30 -10.83 2.83 8.66
C GLU A 30 -10.96 1.76 9.75
N GLU A 31 -11.51 0.59 9.42
CA GLU A 31 -11.63 -0.52 10.37
C GLU A 31 -10.26 -1.01 10.84
N LYS A 32 -9.31 -1.21 9.91
CA LYS A 32 -7.95 -1.62 10.26
C LYS A 32 -7.28 -0.58 11.17
N ILE A 33 -7.42 0.71 10.85
CA ILE A 33 -6.85 1.80 11.64
C ILE A 33 -7.44 1.82 13.05
N ARG A 34 -8.77 1.75 13.18
CA ARG A 34 -9.46 1.70 14.48
C ARG A 34 -8.92 0.58 15.36
N ILE A 35 -8.84 -0.64 14.82
CA ILE A 35 -8.35 -1.82 15.56
C ILE A 35 -6.89 -1.65 15.97
N VAL A 36 -6.03 -1.14 15.08
CA VAL A 36 -4.63 -0.87 15.41
C VAL A 36 -4.51 0.15 16.52
N LEU A 37 -5.26 1.25 16.46
CA LEU A 37 -5.23 2.30 17.49
C LEU A 37 -5.72 1.78 18.84
N ASP A 38 -6.78 0.98 18.88
CA ASP A 38 -7.27 0.37 20.13
C ASP A 38 -6.22 -0.57 20.75
N GLY A 39 -5.52 -1.36 19.93
CA GLY A 39 -4.42 -2.19 20.42
C GLY A 39 -3.21 -1.39 20.90
N LEU A 40 -2.97 -0.19 20.36
CA LEU A 40 -1.91 0.71 20.80
C LEU A 40 -2.25 1.47 22.09
N LYS A 41 -3.54 1.70 22.38
CA LYS A 41 -3.99 2.28 23.66
C LYS A 41 -3.65 1.37 24.85
N GLY A 42 -3.63 0.05 24.63
CA GLY A 42 -3.22 -0.93 25.64
C GLY A 42 -4.23 -1.15 26.77
N GLU A 43 -5.50 -0.80 26.55
CA GLU A 43 -6.59 -1.00 27.51
C GLU A 43 -6.95 -2.48 27.67
N ASP A 44 -6.98 -3.22 26.55
CA ASP A 44 -7.19 -4.67 26.49
C ASP A 44 -5.90 -5.36 26.07
N SER A 45 -5.75 -6.65 26.42
CA SER A 45 -4.69 -7.45 25.80
C SER A 45 -4.96 -7.61 24.30
N ILE A 46 -3.90 -7.70 23.48
CA ILE A 46 -4.03 -7.93 22.03
C ILE A 46 -4.85 -9.19 21.72
N SER A 47 -4.76 -10.20 22.60
CA SER A 47 -5.54 -11.43 22.49
C SER A 47 -7.05 -11.19 22.63
N GLU A 48 -7.47 -10.38 23.58
CA GLU A 48 -8.87 -10.05 23.82
C GLU A 48 -9.43 -9.17 22.70
N LEU A 49 -8.68 -8.15 22.28
CA LEU A 49 -9.02 -7.31 21.14
C LEU A 49 -9.22 -8.13 19.86
N CYS A 50 -8.29 -9.04 19.55
CA CYS A 50 -8.39 -9.89 18.36
C CYS A 50 -9.61 -10.83 18.40
N ARG A 51 -9.98 -11.34 19.58
CA ARG A 51 -11.20 -12.15 19.75
C ARG A 51 -12.46 -11.33 19.53
N ARG A 52 -12.53 -10.12 20.09
CA ARG A 52 -13.67 -9.18 19.93
C ARG A 52 -13.87 -8.80 18.46
N GLU A 53 -12.78 -8.49 17.76
CA GLU A 53 -12.83 -8.04 16.36
C GLU A 53 -12.93 -9.19 15.35
N GLY A 54 -12.79 -10.45 15.81
CA GLY A 54 -12.83 -11.64 14.95
C GLY A 54 -11.64 -11.74 14.00
N ILE A 55 -10.45 -11.33 14.45
CA ILE A 55 -9.22 -11.37 13.66
C ILE A 55 -8.17 -12.29 14.29
N ALA A 56 -7.26 -12.80 13.47
CA ALA A 56 -6.06 -13.45 13.96
C ALA A 56 -5.06 -12.42 14.48
N GLN A 57 -4.34 -12.72 15.56
CA GLN A 57 -3.29 -11.84 16.10
C GLN A 57 -2.19 -11.53 15.08
N SER A 58 -1.86 -12.49 14.20
CA SER A 58 -0.91 -12.26 13.10
C SER A 58 -1.35 -11.14 12.16
N LEU A 59 -2.67 -10.99 11.95
CA LEU A 59 -3.24 -9.95 11.12
C LEU A 59 -3.11 -8.58 11.79
N PHE A 60 -3.39 -8.51 13.10
CA PHE A 60 -3.17 -7.32 13.91
C PHE A 60 -1.71 -6.85 13.83
N TYR A 61 -0.75 -7.75 14.06
CA TYR A 61 0.67 -7.38 14.04
C TYR A 61 1.14 -6.94 12.64
N SER A 62 0.62 -7.53 11.56
CA SER A 62 0.90 -7.07 10.19
C SER A 62 0.42 -5.63 9.99
N TRP A 63 -0.84 -5.36 10.37
CA TRP A 63 -1.43 -4.03 10.21
C TRP A 63 -0.76 -2.99 11.10
N SER A 64 -0.47 -3.33 12.36
CA SER A 64 0.23 -2.44 13.29
C SER A 64 1.61 -2.05 12.78
N LYS A 65 2.37 -3.03 12.25
CA LYS A 65 3.66 -2.77 11.62
C LYS A 65 3.51 -1.86 10.40
N GLU A 66 2.62 -2.18 9.48
CA GLU A 66 2.40 -1.37 8.26
C GLU A 66 1.99 0.07 8.60
N PHE A 67 1.09 0.24 9.58
CA PHE A 67 0.60 1.54 10.05
C PHE A 67 1.72 2.38 10.66
N LEU A 68 2.52 1.80 11.57
CA LEU A 68 3.64 2.52 12.21
C LEU A 68 4.75 2.85 11.21
N GLU A 69 5.09 1.93 10.30
CA GLU A 69 6.10 2.18 9.27
C GLU A 69 5.65 3.26 8.28
N ALA A 70 4.38 3.29 7.88
CA ALA A 70 3.82 4.37 7.09
C ALA A 70 3.89 5.72 7.84
N GLY A 71 3.56 5.73 9.13
CA GLY A 71 3.70 6.91 9.99
C GLY A 71 5.14 7.42 10.07
N LYS A 72 6.11 6.53 10.32
CA LYS A 72 7.54 6.86 10.36
C LYS A 72 8.02 7.43 9.03
N LYS A 73 7.72 6.78 7.90
CA LYS A 73 8.10 7.27 6.57
C LYS A 73 7.52 8.65 6.28
N ARG A 74 6.28 8.90 6.71
CA ARG A 74 5.64 10.21 6.55
C ARG A 74 6.34 11.28 7.38
N LEU A 75 6.69 10.98 8.63
CA LEU A 75 7.38 11.91 9.52
C LEU A 75 8.85 12.14 9.13
N ALA A 76 9.52 11.11 8.60
CA ALA A 76 10.88 11.21 8.07
C ALA A 76 10.96 12.01 6.75
N GLY A 77 9.82 12.28 6.11
CA GLY A 77 9.79 12.96 4.81
C GLY A 77 10.17 12.07 3.61
N ASP A 78 10.30 10.76 3.82
CA ASP A 78 10.71 9.76 2.81
C ASP A 78 9.64 9.44 1.77
N THR A 79 8.42 9.93 1.97
CA THR A 79 7.48 10.01 0.84
C THR A 79 7.94 11.18 -0.01
N VAL A 80 8.49 10.89 -1.20
CA VAL A 80 8.52 11.83 -2.33
C VAL A 80 7.24 12.64 -2.23
N ARG A 81 7.35 13.87 -1.75
CA ARG A 81 6.22 14.80 -1.69
C ARG A 81 5.67 14.73 -3.10
N ALA A 82 4.44 14.24 -3.27
CA ALA A 82 3.73 14.39 -4.53
C ALA A 82 3.92 15.86 -4.90
N ALA A 83 4.70 16.10 -5.95
CA ALA A 83 5.62 17.22 -6.05
C ALA A 83 5.02 18.52 -5.52
N THR A 84 5.78 19.20 -4.65
CA THR A 84 5.48 20.57 -4.23
C THR A 84 5.02 21.35 -5.45
N SER A 85 3.81 21.89 -5.41
CA SER A 85 3.14 22.55 -6.54
C SER A 85 4.07 23.51 -7.30
N THR A 86 5.01 24.14 -6.59
CA THR A 86 6.12 24.94 -7.12
C THR A 86 7.05 24.18 -8.07
N GLU A 87 7.64 23.06 -7.65
CA GLU A 87 8.54 22.26 -8.51
C GLU A 87 7.82 21.73 -9.75
N VAL A 88 6.55 21.31 -9.62
CA VAL A 88 5.73 20.93 -10.80
C VAL A 88 5.47 22.13 -11.69
N LYS A 89 5.20 23.30 -11.11
CA LYS A 89 4.94 24.54 -11.85
C LYS A 89 6.19 25.00 -12.60
N ASP A 90 7.35 24.88 -11.97
CA ASP A 90 8.64 25.26 -12.53
C ASP A 90 9.04 24.29 -13.65
N LEU A 91 8.96 22.98 -13.43
CA LEU A 91 9.17 21.97 -14.47
C LEU A 91 8.19 22.12 -15.64
N ARG A 92 6.92 22.46 -15.38
CA ARG A 92 5.94 22.74 -16.44
C ARG A 92 6.24 24.02 -17.20
N ARG A 93 6.86 25.01 -16.56
CA ARG A 93 7.30 26.25 -17.22
C ARG A 93 8.50 25.95 -18.10
N GLU A 94 9.54 25.31 -17.56
CA GLU A 94 10.72 24.90 -18.33
C GLU A 94 10.34 24.03 -19.53
N ALA A 95 9.41 23.09 -19.37
CA ALA A 95 8.92 22.28 -20.47
C ALA A 95 8.15 23.06 -21.55
N ARG A 96 7.56 24.23 -21.22
CA ARG A 96 6.96 25.12 -22.23
C ARG A 96 8.04 25.92 -22.96
N ASP A 97 8.94 26.54 -22.20
CA ASP A 97 10.03 27.36 -22.75
C ASP A 97 10.91 26.51 -23.69
N LEU A 98 11.23 25.27 -23.31
CA LEU A 98 11.96 24.32 -24.16
C LEU A 98 11.19 23.95 -25.44
N LYS A 99 9.87 23.82 -25.38
CA LYS A 99 9.06 23.51 -26.58
C LYS A 99 9.02 24.67 -27.57
N GLU A 100 9.01 25.91 -27.08
CA GLU A 100 9.08 27.10 -27.93
C GLU A 100 10.42 27.16 -28.67
N VAL A 101 11.54 26.99 -27.96
CA VAL A 101 12.88 26.96 -28.58
C VAL A 101 12.99 25.83 -29.60
N VAL A 102 12.51 24.63 -29.28
CA VAL A 102 12.53 23.50 -30.22
C VAL A 102 11.67 23.78 -31.45
N ALA A 103 10.51 24.44 -31.28
CA ALA A 103 9.65 24.79 -32.40
C ALA A 103 10.30 25.84 -33.33
N GLU A 104 10.97 26.84 -32.75
CA GLU A 104 11.73 27.85 -33.49
C GLU A 104 12.88 27.20 -34.29
N GLN A 105 13.69 26.37 -33.63
CA GLN A 105 14.77 25.62 -34.29
C GLN A 105 14.24 24.68 -35.39
N ALA A 106 13.10 24.03 -35.16
CA ALA A 106 12.49 23.15 -36.17
C ALA A 106 11.97 23.92 -37.40
N LEU A 107 11.62 25.20 -37.25
CA LEU A 107 11.26 26.07 -38.37
C LEU A 107 12.50 26.54 -39.13
N GLU A 108 13.57 26.91 -38.43
CA GLU A 108 14.85 27.29 -39.06
C GLU A 108 15.44 26.15 -39.91
N LEU A 109 15.33 24.90 -39.45
CA LEU A 109 15.81 23.73 -40.20
C LEU A 109 14.97 23.37 -41.44
N ARG A 110 13.85 24.05 -41.69
CA ARG A 110 12.99 23.84 -42.88
C ARG A 110 13.19 24.89 -43.98
N LEU A 111 14.02 25.91 -43.75
CA LEU A 111 14.48 26.87 -44.75
C LEU A 111 15.80 26.41 -45.37
#